data_AF-X1A5I8-F1
#
_entry.id   AF-X1A5I8-F1
#
_cell.length_a   1.000
_cell.length_b   1.000
_cell.length_c   1.000
_cell.angle_alpha   90.00
_cell.angle_beta   90.00
_cell.angle_gamma   90.00
#
_symmetry.space_group_name_H-M   'P 1'
#
loop_
_entity.id
_entity.type
_entity.pdbx_description
1 polymer ?
#
loop_
_entity_poly.entity_id
_entity_poly.type
_entity_poly.pdbx_seq_one_letter_code
_entity_poly.pdbx_strand_id
1 'polypeptide(L)'
;PYVGDLIITLESPNGTRVELISNACSAGEDIDVVFEDNGNDLICSGIPPVVTGMVKPTQQLSSIISENSTGNWKLIIEDTGDVDIGTLEGWSLELCTSEPVLGVNSFVFEDFKVYPNPSNGIINIQFTSKNTSDVEITVFDLLGRKIRQKVFLTNNISFKESIQIRH
;
A
#
# COMPACT_ATOMS: atom_id res chain seq x y z
N PRO A 1 22.12 -17.32 22.92
CA PRO A 1 22.21 -18.43 21.96
C PRO A 1 23.24 -18.16 20.86
N TYR A 2 23.76 -19.21 20.24
CA TYR A 2 24.68 -19.14 19.14
C TYR A 2 23.95 -18.81 17.86
N VAL A 3 24.51 -17.87 17.09
CA VAL A 3 23.97 -17.47 15.79
C VAL A 3 23.91 -18.67 14.83
N GLY A 4 24.77 -19.67 15.01
CA GLY A 4 24.80 -20.91 14.23
C GLY A 4 23.56 -21.76 14.38
N ASP A 5 22.79 -21.58 15.44
CA ASP A 5 21.59 -22.36 15.71
C ASP A 5 20.31 -21.61 15.29
N LEU A 6 20.45 -20.35 14.89
CA LEU A 6 19.32 -19.48 14.55
C LEU A 6 18.92 -19.55 13.08
N ILE A 7 17.60 -19.65 12.87
CA ILE A 7 16.93 -19.36 11.61
C ILE A 7 16.04 -18.14 11.84
N ILE A 8 16.32 -17.05 11.13
CA ILE A 8 15.58 -15.80 11.23
C ILE A 8 14.84 -15.56 9.92
N THR A 9 13.51 -15.49 9.99
CA THR A 9 12.63 -15.36 8.83
C THR A 9 11.72 -14.13 8.97
N LEU A 10 11.60 -13.36 7.89
CA LEU A 10 10.56 -12.35 7.75
C LEU A 10 9.36 -12.94 6.99
N GLU A 11 8.16 -12.86 7.57
CA GLU A 11 6.91 -13.26 6.93
C GLU A 11 6.07 -12.01 6.59
N SER A 12 5.70 -11.89 5.31
CA SER A 12 4.82 -10.84 4.81
C SER A 12 3.35 -11.06 5.22
N PRO A 13 2.48 -10.04 5.12
CA PRO A 13 1.04 -10.18 5.39
C PRO A 13 0.35 -11.22 4.49
N ASN A 14 0.90 -11.50 3.31
CA ASN A 14 0.40 -12.52 2.39
C ASN A 14 0.90 -13.94 2.73
N GLY A 15 1.78 -14.07 3.72
CA GLY A 15 2.36 -15.35 4.16
C GLY A 15 3.63 -15.76 3.41
N THR A 16 4.17 -14.90 2.54
CA THR A 16 5.47 -15.15 1.90
C THR A 16 6.58 -15.02 2.92
N ARG A 17 7.51 -15.98 2.93
CA ARG A 17 8.62 -16.05 3.89
C ARG A 17 9.94 -15.80 3.21
N VAL A 18 10.78 -14.99 3.85
CA VAL A 18 12.14 -14.65 3.41
C VAL A 18 13.10 -14.92 4.56
N GLU A 19 14.00 -15.87 4.38
CA GLU A 19 15.07 -16.15 5.34
C GLU A 19 16.12 -15.03 5.31
N LEU A 20 16.31 -14.37 6.45
CA LEU A 20 17.30 -13.31 6.65
C LEU A 20 18.66 -13.89 7.03
N ILE A 21 18.66 -14.86 7.95
CA ILE A 21 19.82 -15.67 8.38
C ILE A 21 19.37 -17.12 8.49
N SER A 22 20.23 -18.05 8.10
CA SER A 22 20.03 -19.48 8.26
C SER A 22 21.34 -20.13 8.72
N ASN A 23 21.40 -20.54 10.00
CA ASN A 23 22.52 -21.24 10.65
C ASN A 23 23.92 -20.63 10.38
N ALA A 24 24.06 -19.31 10.56
CA ALA A 24 25.30 -18.59 10.24
C ALA A 24 26.25 -18.47 11.43
N CYS A 25 27.54 -18.24 11.20
CA CYS A 25 28.51 -17.87 12.24
C CYS A 25 28.76 -18.88 13.38
N SER A 26 28.32 -20.14 13.26
CA SER A 26 28.66 -21.23 14.19
C SER A 26 28.45 -20.81 15.67
N ALA A 27 29.43 -20.98 16.55
CA ALA A 27 29.35 -20.62 17.97
C ALA A 27 29.47 -19.11 18.26
N GLY A 28 29.24 -18.25 17.27
CA GLY A 28 29.26 -16.80 17.46
C GLY A 28 28.03 -16.31 18.23
N GLU A 29 28.19 -15.22 18.99
CA GLU A 29 27.14 -14.66 19.84
C GLU A 29 26.72 -13.24 19.38
N ASP A 30 25.45 -12.92 19.64
CA ASP A 30 24.80 -11.64 19.40
C ASP A 30 24.70 -11.20 17.92
N ILE A 31 23.61 -10.50 17.61
CA ILE A 31 23.30 -9.95 16.29
C ILE A 31 22.83 -8.50 16.46
N ASP A 32 23.47 -7.58 15.76
CA ASP A 32 23.04 -6.17 15.65
C ASP A 32 23.25 -5.69 14.21
N VAL A 33 22.26 -5.96 13.36
CA VAL A 33 22.41 -5.91 11.90
C VAL A 33 21.20 -5.31 11.20
N VAL A 34 21.44 -4.70 10.04
CA VAL A 34 20.43 -4.24 9.08
C VAL A 34 20.51 -5.13 7.83
N PHE A 35 19.38 -5.70 7.43
CA PHE A 35 19.28 -6.49 6.20
C PHE A 35 18.79 -5.65 5.03
N GLU A 36 19.54 -5.67 3.93
CA GLU A 36 19.13 -5.08 2.65
C GLU A 36 19.77 -5.83 1.47
N ASP A 37 19.08 -5.88 0.33
CA ASP A 37 19.56 -6.61 -0.86
C ASP A 37 20.86 -6.03 -1.46
N ASN A 38 21.14 -4.75 -1.18
CA ASN A 38 22.36 -4.06 -1.62
C ASN A 38 23.47 -4.03 -0.56
N GLY A 39 23.29 -4.72 0.57
CA GLY A 39 24.27 -4.77 1.66
C GLY A 39 25.55 -5.52 1.28
N ASN A 40 26.48 -5.63 2.23
CA ASN A 40 27.66 -6.47 2.04
C ASN A 40 27.32 -7.96 2.22
N ASP A 41 28.16 -8.86 1.70
CA ASP A 41 28.01 -10.27 2.04
C ASP A 41 28.23 -10.47 3.54
N LEU A 42 27.50 -11.41 4.16
CA LEU A 42 27.62 -11.68 5.59
C LEU A 42 29.03 -12.21 5.92
N ILE A 43 29.74 -11.49 6.79
CA ILE A 43 31.05 -11.88 7.30
C ILE A 43 30.94 -11.96 8.82
N CYS A 44 31.21 -13.15 9.36
CA CYS A 44 31.19 -13.39 10.80
C CYS A 44 32.40 -12.73 11.46
N SER A 45 32.13 -11.80 12.36
CA SER A 45 33.12 -11.20 13.24
C SER A 45 33.64 -12.23 14.26
N GLY A 46 34.89 -12.06 14.71
CA GLY A 46 35.47 -12.87 15.79
C GLY A 46 35.08 -12.41 17.20
N ILE A 47 34.31 -11.32 17.32
CA ILE A 47 33.82 -10.75 18.58
C ILE A 47 32.32 -10.43 18.49
N PRO A 48 31.53 -10.61 19.57
CA PRO A 48 30.13 -10.19 19.61
C PRO A 48 29.93 -8.67 19.50
N PRO A 49 28.89 -8.17 18.78
CA PRO A 49 27.98 -8.93 17.93
C PRO A 49 28.68 -9.53 16.71
N VAL A 50 28.56 -10.84 16.51
CA VAL A 50 29.28 -11.54 15.43
C VAL A 50 28.69 -11.23 14.06
N VAL A 51 27.43 -10.79 14.01
CA VAL A 51 26.79 -10.26 12.81
C VAL A 51 26.43 -8.79 13.06
N THR A 52 26.98 -7.90 12.23
CA THR A 52 26.70 -6.47 12.33
C THR A 52 26.79 -5.72 10.99
N GLY A 53 26.31 -4.47 10.97
CA GLY A 53 26.34 -3.59 9.82
C GLY A 53 25.17 -3.79 8.85
N MET A 54 25.37 -3.38 7.59
CA MET A 54 24.40 -3.59 6.51
C MET A 54 24.81 -4.81 5.68
N VAL A 55 24.02 -5.88 5.74
CA VAL A 55 24.34 -7.16 5.11
C VAL A 55 23.20 -7.65 4.22
N LYS A 56 23.56 -8.46 3.22
CA LYS A 56 22.57 -9.17 2.41
C LYS A 56 21.91 -10.28 3.24
N PRO A 57 20.58 -10.40 3.19
CA PRO A 57 19.89 -11.55 3.73
C PRO A 57 20.22 -12.83 2.96
N THR A 58 19.98 -14.00 3.57
CA THR A 58 20.11 -15.32 2.91
C THR A 58 19.24 -15.42 1.66
N GLN A 59 18.01 -14.90 1.73
CA GLN A 59 17.08 -14.75 0.60
C GLN A 59 16.76 -13.27 0.37
N GLN A 60 16.69 -12.87 -0.90
CA GLN A 60 16.44 -11.46 -1.26
C GLN A 60 15.09 -10.95 -0.75
N LEU A 61 15.09 -9.80 -0.09
CA LEU A 61 13.89 -9.06 0.34
C LEU A 61 13.08 -8.55 -0.86
N SER A 62 13.70 -8.38 -2.03
CA SER A 62 13.00 -8.03 -3.27
C SER A 62 11.95 -9.04 -3.72
N SER A 63 12.00 -10.27 -3.20
CA SER A 63 10.96 -11.28 -3.42
C SER A 63 9.57 -10.86 -2.94
N ILE A 64 9.47 -9.92 -1.99
CA ILE A 64 8.20 -9.48 -1.37
C ILE A 64 7.87 -7.99 -1.63
N ILE A 65 8.67 -7.27 -2.43
CA ILE A 65 8.47 -5.82 -2.69
C ILE A 65 7.17 -5.51 -3.46
N SER A 66 6.64 -6.45 -4.25
CA SER A 66 5.41 -6.26 -5.04
C SER A 66 4.14 -6.66 -4.31
N GLU A 67 4.25 -7.11 -3.07
CA GLU A 67 3.12 -7.54 -2.26
C GLU A 67 2.39 -6.38 -1.60
N ASN A 68 1.14 -6.63 -1.17
CA ASN A 68 0.43 -5.67 -0.34
C ASN A 68 1.11 -5.58 1.03
N SER A 69 1.64 -4.41 1.36
CA SER A 69 2.30 -4.15 2.64
C SER A 69 1.32 -4.04 3.82
N THR A 70 0.01 -3.94 3.55
CA THR A 70 -1.03 -3.78 4.57
C THR A 70 -1.26 -5.08 5.32
N GLY A 71 -1.03 -5.07 6.63
CA GLY A 71 -1.33 -6.17 7.52
C GLY A 71 -0.21 -6.45 8.51
N ASN A 72 -0.23 -7.65 9.07
CA ASN A 72 0.73 -8.05 10.10
C ASN A 72 1.99 -8.65 9.47
N TRP A 73 3.12 -8.00 9.72
CA TRP A 73 4.44 -8.53 9.46
C TRP A 73 4.94 -9.30 10.67
N LYS A 74 5.61 -10.43 10.45
CA LYS A 74 6.18 -11.24 11.55
C LYS A 74 7.67 -11.45 11.33
N LEU A 75 8.45 -11.14 12.35
CA LEU A 75 9.80 -11.69 12.50
C LEU A 75 9.68 -13.01 13.27
N ILE A 76 10.13 -14.09 12.65
CA ILE A 76 10.12 -15.44 13.21
C ILE A 76 11.58 -15.81 13.49
N ILE A 77 11.89 -16.11 14.75
CA ILE A 77 13.22 -16.52 15.20
C ILE A 77 13.07 -17.92 15.77
N GLU A 78 13.73 -18.88 15.13
CA GLU A 78 13.77 -20.27 15.55
C GLU A 78 15.18 -20.59 15.99
N ASP A 79 15.33 -21.05 17.23
CA ASP A 79 16.57 -21.61 17.75
C ASP A 79 16.47 -23.14 17.65
N THR A 80 17.40 -23.73 16.91
CA THR A 80 17.48 -25.17 16.66
C THR A 80 18.50 -25.88 17.55
N GLY A 81 19.14 -25.14 18.46
CA GLY A 81 20.08 -25.64 19.46
C GLY A 81 19.39 -26.10 20.74
N ASP A 82 20.00 -27.06 21.43
CA ASP A 82 19.38 -27.74 22.58
C ASP A 82 19.77 -27.15 23.96
N VAL A 83 20.67 -26.17 24.02
CA VAL A 83 21.38 -25.83 25.29
C VAL A 83 21.27 -24.36 25.70
N ASP A 84 21.33 -23.47 24.74
CA ASP A 84 21.52 -22.05 24.92
C ASP A 84 20.24 -21.28 24.66
N ILE A 85 20.08 -20.17 25.37
CA ILE A 85 18.88 -19.33 25.31
C ILE A 85 19.26 -17.92 24.90
N GLY A 86 18.33 -17.20 24.29
CA GLY A 86 18.48 -15.79 23.95
C GLY A 86 17.22 -14.98 24.14
N THR A 87 17.40 -13.68 24.06
CA THR A 87 16.33 -12.69 24.11
C THR A 87 16.39 -11.84 22.86
N LEU A 88 15.22 -11.56 22.28
CA LEU A 88 15.09 -10.54 21.26
C LEU A 88 14.97 -9.19 21.97
N GLU A 89 16.02 -8.37 21.90
CA GLU A 89 16.03 -7.04 22.51
C GLU A 89 15.19 -6.02 21.70
N GLY A 90 15.15 -6.17 20.38
CA GLY A 90 14.35 -5.32 19.51
C GLY A 90 14.49 -5.68 18.04
N TRP A 91 13.50 -5.27 17.26
CA TRP A 91 13.55 -5.29 15.81
C TRP A 91 12.69 -4.17 15.24
N SER A 92 12.98 -3.77 14.02
CA SER A 92 12.18 -2.82 13.26
C SER A 92 12.13 -3.24 11.81
N LEU A 93 11.10 -2.78 11.10
CA LEU A 93 10.92 -2.98 9.68
C LEU A 93 10.68 -1.62 9.02
N GLU A 94 11.49 -1.30 8.02
CA GLU A 94 11.30 -0.13 7.18
C GLU A 94 10.63 -0.57 5.87
N LEU A 95 9.47 0.03 5.56
CA LEU A 95 8.71 -0.24 4.34
C LEU A 95 8.68 1.00 3.45
N CYS A 96 9.26 0.89 2.26
CA CYS A 96 9.15 1.89 1.22
C CYS A 96 7.90 1.61 0.36
N THR A 97 6.76 2.17 0.76
CA THR A 97 5.52 2.03 -0.01
C THR A 97 5.36 3.17 -0.99
N SER A 98 5.04 2.88 -2.25
CA SER A 98 4.38 3.84 -3.13
C SER A 98 2.88 3.64 -2.96
N GLU A 99 2.17 4.62 -2.39
CA GLU A 99 0.72 4.55 -2.44
C GLU A 99 0.29 4.67 -3.91
N PRO A 100 -0.48 3.72 -4.46
CA PRO A 100 -1.25 4.05 -5.64
C PRO A 100 -2.15 5.19 -5.22
N VAL A 101 -1.97 6.38 -5.80
CA VAL A 101 -2.94 7.46 -5.65
C VAL A 101 -4.30 6.81 -5.92
N LEU A 102 -5.18 6.82 -4.91
CA LEU A 102 -6.57 6.46 -5.13
C LEU A 102 -7.00 7.33 -6.30
N GLY A 103 -7.10 6.72 -7.48
CA GLY A 103 -7.58 7.43 -8.65
C GLY A 103 -8.94 7.92 -8.22
N VAL A 104 -9.06 9.23 -7.99
CA VAL A 104 -10.37 9.89 -7.95
C VAL A 104 -11.05 9.32 -9.17
N ASN A 105 -12.14 8.54 -9.00
CA ASN A 105 -12.81 7.88 -10.12
C ASN A 105 -12.80 8.87 -11.27
N SER A 106 -11.94 8.62 -12.25
CA SER A 106 -11.61 9.65 -13.23
C SER A 106 -12.71 9.58 -14.26
N PHE A 107 -13.92 9.96 -13.85
CA PHE A 107 -14.98 10.32 -14.74
C PHE A 107 -14.54 11.64 -15.36
N VAL A 108 -13.60 11.53 -16.30
CA VAL A 108 -13.20 12.64 -17.15
C VAL A 108 -14.39 12.87 -18.05
N PHE A 109 -15.24 13.81 -17.64
CA PHE A 109 -16.24 14.38 -18.51
C PHE A 109 -15.54 15.39 -19.42
N GLU A 110 -15.75 15.26 -20.72
CA GLU A 110 -15.35 16.27 -21.70
C GLU A 110 -16.54 17.21 -21.95
N ASP A 111 -16.25 18.46 -22.34
CA ASP A 111 -17.27 19.45 -22.71
C ASP A 111 -18.38 19.70 -21.68
N PHE A 112 -18.06 19.62 -20.37
CA PHE A 112 -19.04 19.94 -19.33
C PHE A 112 -19.52 21.39 -19.42
N LYS A 113 -20.82 21.56 -19.65
CA LYS A 113 -21.47 22.87 -19.81
C LYS A 113 -22.76 22.92 -19.01
N VAL A 114 -22.96 24.03 -18.30
CA VAL A 114 -24.21 24.37 -17.64
C VAL A 114 -24.69 25.72 -18.16
N TYR A 115 -25.90 25.77 -18.73
CA TYR A 115 -26.42 26.99 -19.36
C TYR A 115 -27.96 27.03 -19.40
N PRO A 116 -28.59 28.22 -19.39
CA PRO A 116 -27.95 29.53 -19.27
C PRO A 116 -27.53 29.83 -17.84
N ASN A 117 -26.43 30.55 -17.69
CA ASN A 117 -26.05 31.24 -16.46
C ASN A 117 -25.92 32.74 -16.80
N PRO A 118 -26.74 33.65 -16.23
CA PRO A 118 -27.82 33.42 -15.25
C PRO A 118 -28.98 32.58 -15.78
N SER A 119 -29.62 31.79 -14.92
CA SER A 119 -30.79 30.97 -15.28
C SER A 119 -32.10 31.59 -14.81
N ASN A 120 -33.18 31.35 -15.55
CA ASN A 120 -34.55 31.72 -15.12
C ASN A 120 -35.27 30.54 -14.45
N GLY A 121 -34.53 29.66 -13.75
CA GLY A 121 -35.08 28.50 -13.06
C GLY A 121 -35.02 27.17 -13.83
N ILE A 122 -34.52 27.17 -15.06
CA ILE A 122 -34.21 25.97 -15.85
C ILE A 122 -32.76 26.08 -16.35
N ILE A 123 -32.00 25.00 -16.19
CA ILE A 123 -30.64 24.86 -16.71
C ILE A 123 -30.54 23.62 -17.59
N ASN A 124 -29.65 23.67 -18.57
CA ASN A 124 -29.22 22.53 -19.37
C ASN A 124 -27.86 22.09 -18.86
N ILE A 125 -27.66 20.78 -18.77
CA ILE A 125 -26.39 20.17 -18.40
C ILE A 125 -25.98 19.28 -19.56
N GLN A 126 -24.78 19.52 -20.08
CA GLN A 126 -24.21 18.77 -21.19
C GLN A 126 -22.79 18.33 -20.85
N PHE A 127 -22.43 17.10 -21.20
CA PHE A 127 -21.06 16.58 -21.15
C PHE A 127 -20.92 15.31 -22.00
N THR A 128 -19.69 14.88 -22.22
CA THR A 128 -19.35 13.57 -22.81
C THR A 128 -18.59 12.75 -21.76
N SER A 129 -19.12 11.59 -21.40
CA SER A 129 -18.50 10.63 -20.48
C SER A 129 -17.62 9.64 -21.24
N LYS A 130 -16.61 9.06 -20.59
CA LYS A 130 -15.83 7.94 -21.17
C LYS A 130 -16.58 6.61 -21.15
N ASN A 131 -17.64 6.50 -20.34
CA ASN A 131 -18.43 5.28 -20.12
C ASN A 131 -19.93 5.55 -20.25
N THR A 132 -20.70 4.53 -20.63
CA THR A 132 -22.16 4.54 -20.67
C THR A 132 -22.70 4.04 -19.34
N SER A 133 -23.09 4.95 -18.45
CA SER A 133 -23.68 4.63 -17.14
C SER A 133 -24.72 5.67 -16.81
N ASP A 134 -25.72 5.28 -16.02
CA ASP A 134 -26.78 6.19 -15.60
C ASP A 134 -26.21 7.46 -14.96
N VAL A 135 -26.83 8.59 -15.26
CA VAL A 135 -26.39 9.91 -14.82
C VAL A 135 -27.29 10.39 -13.70
N GLU A 136 -26.71 10.58 -12.52
CA GLU A 136 -27.39 11.22 -11.40
C GLU A 136 -26.94 12.68 -11.26
N ILE A 137 -27.92 13.58 -11.20
CA ILE A 137 -27.66 15.01 -11.01
C ILE A 137 -28.32 15.46 -9.71
N THR A 138 -27.49 15.98 -8.80
CA THR A 138 -27.93 16.59 -7.55
C THR A 138 -27.54 18.06 -7.53
N VAL A 139 -28.50 18.94 -7.22
CA VAL A 139 -28.34 20.39 -7.17
C VAL A 139 -28.45 20.84 -5.72
N PHE A 140 -27.50 21.66 -5.27
CA PHE A 140 -27.45 22.24 -3.92
C PHE A 140 -27.53 23.77 -3.98
N ASP A 141 -28.00 24.39 -2.91
CA ASP A 141 -27.84 25.84 -2.69
C ASP A 141 -26.47 26.18 -2.06
N LEU A 142 -26.18 27.47 -1.89
CA LEU A 142 -24.92 27.96 -1.30
C LEU A 142 -24.73 27.56 0.18
N LEU A 143 -25.79 27.09 0.83
CA LEU A 143 -25.76 26.58 2.21
C LEU A 143 -25.66 25.04 2.23
N GLY A 144 -25.51 24.39 1.08
CA GLY A 144 -25.40 22.94 0.95
C GLY A 144 -26.73 22.19 1.06
N ARG A 145 -27.88 22.87 1.04
CA ARG A 145 -29.18 22.19 1.09
C ARG A 145 -29.53 21.67 -0.31
N LYS A 146 -30.00 20.42 -0.37
CA LYS A 146 -30.40 19.78 -1.64
C LYS A 146 -31.67 20.45 -2.20
N ILE A 147 -31.54 21.03 -3.40
CA ILE A 147 -32.63 21.66 -4.15
C ILE A 147 -33.32 20.64 -5.06
N ARG A 148 -32.54 19.83 -5.78
CA ARG A 148 -33.06 18.79 -6.70
C ARG A 148 -32.14 17.59 -6.80
N GLN A 149 -32.72 16.46 -7.15
CA GLN A 149 -32.03 15.22 -7.47
C GLN A 149 -32.81 14.53 -8.58
N LYS A 150 -32.14 14.11 -9.65
CA LYS A 150 -32.75 13.40 -10.77
C LYS A 150 -31.76 12.39 -11.36
N VAL A 151 -32.25 11.19 -11.62
CA VAL A 151 -31.50 10.12 -12.28
C VAL A 151 -31.98 10.01 -13.73
N PHE A 152 -31.04 9.89 -14.65
CA PHE A 152 -31.26 9.69 -16.07
C PHE A 152 -30.64 8.37 -16.48
N LEU A 153 -31.47 7.45 -16.94
CA LEU A 153 -30.99 6.20 -17.51
C LEU A 153 -30.37 6.51 -18.87
N THR A 154 -29.11 6.16 -19.09
CA THR A 154 -28.42 6.44 -20.37
C THR A 154 -27.61 5.25 -20.85
N ASN A 155 -27.67 5.02 -22.16
CA ASN A 155 -26.84 4.08 -22.89
C ASN A 155 -25.85 4.81 -23.84
N ASN A 156 -25.73 6.13 -23.72
CA ASN A 156 -24.87 6.95 -24.56
C ASN A 156 -23.82 7.68 -23.72
N ILE A 157 -22.65 7.91 -24.32
CA ILE A 157 -21.56 8.69 -23.75
C ILE A 157 -21.84 10.19 -23.76
N SER A 158 -22.65 10.68 -24.71
CA SER A 158 -23.05 12.09 -24.75
C SER A 158 -24.33 12.30 -23.95
N PHE A 159 -24.26 13.20 -22.97
CA PHE A 159 -25.38 13.59 -22.12
C PHE A 159 -25.78 15.04 -22.41
N LYS A 160 -27.09 15.30 -22.57
CA LYS A 160 -27.65 16.65 -22.69
C LYS A 160 -29.10 16.66 -22.21
N GLU A 161 -29.33 17.22 -21.03
CA GLU A 161 -30.67 17.25 -20.41
C GLU A 161 -30.97 18.58 -19.72
N SER A 162 -32.25 18.91 -19.60
CA SER A 162 -32.73 20.10 -18.90
C SER A 162 -33.26 19.76 -17.50
N ILE A 163 -32.93 20.59 -16.52
CA ILE A 163 -33.39 20.47 -15.13
C ILE A 163 -34.02 21.78 -14.67
N GLN A 164 -35.22 21.67 -14.13
CA GLN A 164 -35.91 22.75 -13.43
C GLN A 164 -35.45 22.82 -11.97
N ILE A 165 -34.77 23.92 -11.62
CA ILE A 165 -34.18 24.17 -10.30
C ILE A 165 -35.02 25.10 -9.42
N ARG A 166 -36.01 25.78 -9.99
CA ARG A 166 -37.00 26.60 -9.27
C ARG A 166 -38.41 26.12 -9.57
N HIS A 167 -39.28 26.09 -8.56
CA HIS A 167 -40.71 25.90 -8.78
C HIS A 167 -41.31 27.18 -9.36
#